data_AF-A0A970AV46-F1
#
_entry.id   AF-A0A970AV46-F1
#
_cell.length_a   1.000
_cell.length_b   1.000
_cell.length_c   1.000
_cell.angle_alpha   90.00
_cell.angle_beta   90.00
_cell.angle_gamma   90.00
#
_symmetry.space_group_name_H-M   'P 1'
#
loop_
_entity.id
_entity.type
_entity.pdbx_description
1 polymer ?
#
loop_
_entity_poly.entity_id
_entity_poly.type
_entity_poly.pdbx_seq_one_letter_code
_entity_poly.pdbx_strand_id
1 'polypeptide(L)' 'MTAIFDGSDRAIDRDALSAVKPGLIGTFQPGPSGHSLEVALVLLPEAFPQTSHLQRG' A
#
# COMPACT_ATOMS: atom_id res chain seq x y z
N MET A 1 1.75 5.77 7.19
CA MET A 1 2.56 4.95 6.27
C MET A 1 1.63 3.98 5.55
N THR A 2 1.83 3.75 4.25
CA THR A 2 1.02 2.82 3.44
C THR A 2 1.90 2.12 2.39
N ALA A 3 1.39 1.04 1.77
CA ALA A 3 2.01 0.32 0.66
C ALA A 3 0.96 0.05 -0.43
N ILE A 4 1.42 -0.10 -1.68
CA ILE A 4 0.59 -0.47 -2.83
C ILE A 4 1.07 -1.82 -3.35
N PHE A 5 0.13 -2.72 -3.61
CA PHE A 5 0.37 -4.10 -4.02
C PHE A 5 0.04 -4.30 -5.49
N ASP A 6 0.79 -5.15 -6.18
CA ASP A 6 0.53 -5.51 -7.57
C ASP A 6 -0.59 -6.56 -7.66
N GLY A 7 -1.72 -6.19 -8.26
CA GLY A 7 -2.85 -7.10 -8.47
C GLY A 7 -2.54 -8.33 -9.32
N SER A 8 -1.41 -8.37 -10.03
CA SER A 8 -0.96 -9.55 -10.76
C SER A 8 -0.24 -10.59 -9.89
N ASP A 9 0.10 -10.25 -8.64
CA ASP A 9 0.78 -11.16 -7.72
C ASP A 9 -0.14 -12.34 -7.34
N ARG A 10 0.28 -13.56 -7.69
CA ARG A 10 -0.47 -14.79 -7.37
C ARG A 10 -0.56 -15.09 -5.88
N ALA A 11 0.31 -14.49 -5.07
CA ALA A 11 0.32 -14.63 -3.63
C ALA A 11 -0.47 -13.51 -2.92
N ILE A 12 -1.12 -12.60 -3.65
CA ILE A 12 -1.79 -11.43 -3.06
C ILE A 12 -2.87 -11.79 -2.02
N ASP A 13 -3.57 -12.91 -2.23
CA ASP A 13 -4.60 -13.41 -1.30
C ASP A 13 -4.02 -14.22 -0.13
N ARG A 14 -2.70 -14.45 -0.10
CA ARG A 14 -1.99 -15.25 0.90
C ARG A 14 -1.12 -14.41 1.81
N ASP A 15 -1.43 -13.12 1.92
CA ASP A 15 -0.67 -12.20 2.75
C ASP A 15 -0.77 -12.58 4.24
N ALA A 16 0.33 -13.14 4.76
CA ALA A 16 0.45 -13.57 6.15
C ALA A 16 0.31 -12.41 7.15
N LEU A 17 0.57 -11.17 6.72
CA LEU A 17 0.50 -9.98 7.56
C LEU A 17 -0.85 -9.26 7.47
N SER A 18 -1.76 -9.71 6.60
CA SER A 18 -3.09 -9.09 6.38
C SER A 18 -3.02 -7.57 6.11
N ALA A 19 -1.93 -7.10 5.50
CA ALA A 19 -1.68 -5.74 5.07
C ALA A 19 -2.37 -5.40 3.73
N VAL A 20 -2.60 -6.39 2.87
CA VAL A 20 -3.32 -6.21 1.60
C VAL A 20 -4.77 -5.82 1.86
N LYS A 21 -5.18 -4.69 1.27
CA LYS A 21 -6.57 -4.21 1.28
C LYS A 21 -6.99 -3.92 -0.15
N PRO A 22 -8.27 -4.12 -0.53
CA PRO A 22 -8.71 -3.89 -1.91
C PRO A 22 -8.35 -2.50 -2.47
N GLY A 23 -8.45 -1.45 -1.65
CA GLY A 23 -8.07 -0.08 -2.04
C GLY A 23 -6.56 0.19 -2.13
N LEU A 24 -5.72 -0.79 -1.82
CA LEU A 24 -4.25 -0.72 -1.92
C LEU A 24 -3.70 -1.61 -3.04
N ILE A 25 -4.57 -2.23 -3.85
CA ILE A 25 -4.17 -3.05 -5.00
C ILE A 25 -4.16 -2.16 -6.25
N GLY A 26 -2.98 -2.00 -6.83
CA GLY A 26 -2.76 -1.24 -8.05
C GLY A 26 -2.84 -2.11 -9.31
N THR A 27 -3.21 -1.50 -10.43
CA THR A 27 -3.10 -2.11 -11.76
C THR A 27 -1.88 -1.56 -12.48
N PHE A 28 -0.86 -2.40 -12.65
CA PHE A 28 0.35 -2.04 -13.39
C PHE A 28 0.08 -2.15 -14.90
N GLN A 29 0.22 -1.03 -15.61
CA GLN A 29 -0.01 -0.97 -17.05
C GLN A 29 1.32 -0.99 -17.80
N PRO A 30 1.47 -1.76 -18.90
CA PRO A 30 2.63 -1.66 -19.77
C PRO A 30 2.76 -0.24 -20.33
N GLY A 31 3.98 0.28 -20.38
CA GLY A 31 4.31 1.60 -20.91
C GLY A 31 5.62 1.59 -21.71
N PRO A 32 5.97 2.71 -22.35
CA PRO A 32 7.10 2.81 -23.29
C PRO A 32 8.47 2.49 -22.67
N SER A 33 8.58 2.53 -21.34
CA SER A 33 9.84 2.36 -20.61
C SER A 33 9.75 1.30 -19.50
N GLY A 34 8.75 0.40 -19.55
CA GLY A 34 8.51 -0.61 -18.52
C GLY A 34 7.05 -0.64 -18.08
N HIS A 35 6.80 -0.81 -16.78
CA HIS A 35 5.45 -0.73 -16.21
C HIS A 35 5.20 0.64 -15.57
N SER A 36 3.94 1.05 -15.60
CA SER A 36 3.45 2.30 -15.00
C SER A 36 2.33 1.99 -14.01
N LEU A 37 2.25 2.81 -12.95
CA LEU A 37 1.23 2.71 -11.92
C LEU A 37 0.79 4.12 -11.51
N GLU A 38 -0.52 4.37 -11.57
CA GLU A 38 -1.12 5.62 -11.10
C GLU A 38 -1.77 5.42 -9.73
N VAL A 39 -1.45 6.29 -8.77
CA VAL A 39 -1.94 6.21 -7.39
C VAL A 39 -2.32 7.60 -6.89
N ALA A 40 -3.50 7.72 -6.29
CA ALA A 40 -3.91 8.91 -5.55
C ALA A 40 -3.94 8.61 -4.05
N LEU A 41 -3.17 9.37 -3.26
CA LEU A 41 -3.14 9.25 -1.79
C LEU A 41 -3.85 10.44 -1.16
N VAL A 42 -4.80 10.15 -0.27
CA VAL A 42 -5.48 11.18 0.53
C VAL A 42 -4.79 11.25 1.89
N LEU A 43 -4.22 12.40 2.21
CA LEU A 43 -3.64 12.67 3.53
C LEU A 43 -4.70 13.27 4.43
N LEU A 44 -4.80 12.73 5.65
CA LEU A 44 -5.63 13.33 6.69
C LEU A 44 -4.82 14.41 7.42
N PRO A 45 -5.46 15.52 7.84
CA PRO A 45 -4.83 16.47 8.74
C PRO A 45 -4.34 15.77 10.01
N GLU A 46 -3.22 16.23 10.56
CA GLU A 46 -2.67 15.68 11.79
C GLU A 46 -3.60 16.00 12.97
N ALA A 47 -4.49 15.07 13.32
CA ALA A 47 -5.34 15.19 14.49
C ALA A 47 -4.61 14.59 15.71
N PHE A 48 -4.01 15.46 16.54
CA PHE A 48 -3.49 15.16 17.90
C PHE A 48 -2.28 14.21 17.98
N PRO A 49 -1.45 14.28 19.05
CA PRO A 49 -0.05 13.88 18.99
C PRO A 49 0.08 12.38 18.76
N GLN A 50 0.97 12.04 17.83
CA GLN A 50 1.37 10.67 17.55
C GLN A 50 1.87 10.03 18.84
N THR A 51 1.09 9.11 19.42
CA THR A 51 1.65 8.13 20.35
C THR A 51 2.55 7.24 19.51
N SER A 52 3.84 7.56 19.54
CA SER A 52 4.89 6.68 19.04
C SER A 52 4.79 5.36 19.82
N HIS A 53 4.17 4.35 19.22
CA HIS A 53 4.38 2.95 19.60
C HIS A 53 5.78 2.51 19.16
N LEU A 54 6.78 3.15 19.76
CA LEU A 54 8.12 2.62 19.91
C LEU A 54 8.24 2.21 21.37
N GLN A 55 7.68 1.05 21.72
CA GLN A 55 8.03 0.43 22.99
C GLN A 55 7.91 -1.10 22.98
N ARG A 56 9.11 -1.70 22.97
CA ARG A 56 9.53 -2.99 23.54
C ARG A 56 9.10 -4.29 22.85
N GLY A 57 10.13 -4.94 22.30
CA GLY A 57 10.33 -6.39 22.22
C GLY A 57 11.82 -6.63 22.07
#